data_AF-A0A2V6HJF7-F1
#
_entry.id   AF-A0A2V6HJF7-F1
#
_cell.length_a   1.000
_cell.length_b   1.000
_cell.length_c   1.000
_cell.angle_alpha   90.00
_cell.angle_beta   90.00
_cell.angle_gamma   90.00
#
_symmetry.space_group_name_H-M   'P 1'
#
loop_
_entity.id
_entity.type
_entity.pdbx_description
1 polymer ?
#
loop_
_entity_poly.entity_id
_entity_poly.type
_entity_poly.pdbx_seq_one_letter_code
_entity_poly.pdbx_strand_id
1 'polypeptide(L)' 'MPEIDGTLVHRESRSENFRRMFELDPSIDTSKISARIEQGILTLRLPKAEQVKPRKITVS' A
#
# COMPACT_ATOMS: atom_id res chain seq x y z
N MET A 1 19.39 10.21 -0.15
CA MET A 1 19.14 11.37 -1.04
C MET A 1 20.40 11.58 -1.85
N PRO A 2 20.33 12.09 -3.09
CA PRO A 2 21.55 12.52 -3.77
C PRO A 2 22.23 13.56 -2.88
N GLU A 3 23.54 13.43 -2.69
CA GLU A 3 24.32 14.49 -2.06
C GLU A 3 24.25 15.71 -2.96
N ILE A 4 23.83 16.83 -2.37
CA ILE A 4 23.81 18.11 -3.07
C ILE A 4 25.11 18.80 -2.69
N ASP A 5 25.96 19.02 -3.68
CA ASP A 5 27.20 19.76 -3.47
C ASP A 5 26.88 21.25 -3.28
N GLY A 6 27.47 21.88 -2.26
CA GLY A 6 27.21 23.27 -1.88
C GLY A 6 26.30 23.49 -0.66
N THR A 7 26.10 24.76 -0.30
CA THR A 7 25.34 25.16 0.91
C THR A 7 23.84 25.23 0.62
N LEU A 8 23.04 24.49 1.40
CA LEU A 8 21.57 24.56 1.32
C LEU A 8 21.06 25.93 1.80
N VAL A 9 20.53 26.75 0.89
CA VAL A 9 19.97 28.08 1.19
C VAL A 9 18.49 28.02 1.59
N HIS A 10 17.71 27.17 0.93
CA HIS A 10 16.27 27.03 1.20
C HIS A 10 15.75 25.64 0.82
N ARG A 11 14.71 25.17 1.52
CA ARG A 11 14.06 23.87 1.31
C ARG A 11 12.62 23.91 1.85
N GLU A 12 11.66 23.55 1.00
CA GLU A 12 10.23 23.56 1.35
C GLU A 12 9.76 22.22 1.95
N SER A 13 10.36 21.10 1.52
CA SER A 13 9.97 19.76 1.96
C SER A 13 11.08 19.07 2.76
N ARG A 14 10.69 18.37 3.83
CA ARG A 14 11.61 17.62 4.68
C ARG A 14 11.46 16.13 4.44
N SER A 15 12.57 15.41 4.44
CA SER A 15 12.53 13.96 4.57
C SER A 15 12.18 13.63 6.01
N GLU A 16 11.12 12.85 6.19
CA GLU A 16 10.68 12.39 7.49
C GLU A 16 10.44 10.88 7.45
N ASN A 17 10.64 10.25 8.60
CA ASN A 17 10.21 8.87 8.77
C ASN A 17 8.68 8.85 8.81
N PHE A 18 8.06 8.02 7.97
CA PHE A 18 6.61 7.87 7.97
C PHE A 18 6.22 6.46 8.42
N ARG A 19 5.12 6.37 9.17
CA ARG A 19 4.48 5.10 9.53
C ARG A 19 2.98 5.25 9.36
N ARG A 20 2.37 4.30 8.64
CA ARG A 20 0.91 4.15 8.55
C ARG A 20 0.54 2.72 8.91
N MET A 21 -0.56 2.56 9.62
CA MET A 21 -1.09 1.26 10.04
C MET A 21 -2.54 1.19 9.58
N PHE A 22 -2.92 0.02 9.07
CA PHE A 22 -4.27 -0.26 8.59
C PHE A 22 -4.74 -1.55 9.24
N GLU A 23 -5.99 -1.57 9.69
CA GLU A 23 -6.67 -2.81 10.03
C GLU A 23 -7.20 -3.44 8.75
N LEU A 24 -6.89 -4.71 8.54
CA LEU A 24 -7.31 -5.43 7.34
C LEU A 24 -8.55 -6.26 7.63
N ASP A 25 -9.48 -6.25 6.67
CA ASP A 25 -10.65 -7.12 6.71
C ASP A 25 -10.19 -8.60 6.70
N PRO A 26 -10.80 -9.48 7.52
CA PRO A 26 -10.46 -10.92 7.55
C PRO A 26 -10.61 -11.64 6.20
N SER A 27 -11.38 -11.06 5.27
CA SER A 27 -11.55 -11.55 3.91
C SER A 27 -10.33 -11.33 3.02
N ILE A 28 -9.29 -10.63 3.47
CA ILE A 28 -8.06 -10.41 2.70
C ILE A 28 -7.15 -11.64 2.79
N ASP A 29 -6.70 -12.13 1.64
CA ASP A 29 -5.67 -13.17 1.57
C ASP A 29 -4.28 -12.54 1.75
N THR A 30 -3.81 -12.54 3.01
CA THR A 30 -2.55 -11.91 3.40
C THR A 30 -1.32 -12.56 2.77
N SER A 31 -1.43 -13.84 2.35
CA SER A 31 -0.34 -14.56 1.68
C SER A 31 -0.04 -14.05 0.26
N LYS A 32 -0.97 -13.29 -0.33
CA LYS A 32 -0.90 -12.80 -1.71
C LYS A 32 -0.83 -11.27 -1.81
N ILE A 33 -0.49 -10.59 -0.73
CA ILE A 33 -0.27 -9.15 -0.75
C ILE A 33 0.98 -8.85 -1.58
N SER A 34 0.88 -7.89 -2.49
CA SER A 34 2.03 -7.42 -3.29
C SER A 34 2.16 -5.90 -3.20
N ALA A 35 3.40 -5.41 -3.28
CA ALA A 35 3.72 -3.99 -3.26
C ALA A 35 4.53 -3.59 -4.50
N ARG A 36 4.29 -2.38 -5.02
CA ARG A 36 5.08 -1.78 -6.10
C ARG A 36 5.29 -0.30 -5.81
N ILE A 37 6.51 0.18 -6.00
CA ILE A 37 6.82 1.61 -6.00
C ILE A 37 7.08 2.03 -7.45
N GLU A 38 6.37 3.05 -7.90
CA GLU A 38 6.53 3.64 -9.22
C GLU A 38 6.30 5.14 -9.13
N GLN A 39 7.23 5.92 -9.69
CA GLN A 39 7.15 7.39 -9.70
C GLN A 39 6.88 8.03 -8.33
N GLY A 40 7.46 7.46 -7.26
CA GLY A 40 7.30 7.97 -5.89
C GLY A 40 6.00 7.55 -5.19
N ILE A 41 5.19 6.69 -5.82
CA ILE A 41 3.93 6.18 -5.25
C ILE A 41 4.11 4.72 -4.85
N LEU A 42 3.83 4.41 -3.58
CA LEU A 42 3.69 3.03 -3.11
C LEU A 42 2.25 2.56 -3.33
N THR A 43 2.08 1.55 -4.20
CA THR A 43 0.80 0.85 -4.39
C THR A 43 0.84 -0.51 -3.71
N LEU A 44 -0.14 -0.78 -2.85
CA LEU A 44 -0.35 -2.07 -2.21
C LEU A 44 -1.58 -2.76 -2.84
N ARG A 45 -1.43 -4.01 -3.28
CA ARG A 45 -2.53 -4.84 -3.79
C ARG A 45 -2.85 -5.92 -2.77
N LEU A 46 -4.06 -5.85 -2.20
CA LEU A 46 -4.56 -6.76 -1.19
C LEU A 46 -5.74 -7.56 -1.78
N PRO A 47 -5.51 -8.78 -2.28
CA PRO A 47 -6.58 -9.59 -2.87
C PRO A 47 -7.53 -10.11 -1.80
N LYS A 48 -8.82 -10.19 -2.12
CA LYS A 48 -9.79 -10.93 -1.30
C LYS A 48 -9.58 -12.43 -1.46
N ALA A 49 -9.81 -13.19 -0.40
CA ALA A 49 -9.80 -14.63 -0.39
C ALA A 49 -10.88 -15.19 -1.31
N GLU A 50 -10.55 -16.26 -2.03
CA GLU A 50 -11.44 -16.97 -2.97
C GLU A 50 -12.77 -17.41 -2.34
N GLN A 51 -12.79 -17.66 -1.02
CA GLN A 51 -13.94 -18.17 -0.27
C GLN A 51 -15.04 -17.13 -0.04
N VAL A 52 -14.83 -15.87 -0.41
CA VAL A 52 -15.76 -14.74 -0.20
C VAL A 52 -16.73 -14.60 -1.38
N LYS A 53 -16.71 -15.53 -2.36
CA LYS A 53 -17.70 -15.54 -3.44
C LYS A 53 -19.10 -15.76 -2.85
N PRO A 54 -20.09 -14.87 -3.11
CA PRO A 54 -21.44 -15.05 -2.61
C PRO A 54 -21.99 -16.38 -3.14
N ARG A 55 -22.47 -17.23 -2.22
CA ARG A 55 -23.14 -18.49 -2.58
C ARG A 55 -24.38 -18.11 -3.39
N LYS A 56 -24.46 -18.53 -4.66
CA LYS A 56 -25.71 -18.46 -5.42
C LYS A 56 -26.74 -19.33 -4.69
N ILE A 57 -27.79 -18.70 -4.15
CA ILE A 57 -28.94 -19.43 -3.61
C ILE A 57 -29.94 -19.55 -4.75
N THR A 58 -30.14 -20.76 -5.26
CA THR A 58 -31.24 -21.05 -6.19
C THR A 58 -32.53 -21.10 -5.38
N VAL A 59 -33.48 -20.21 -5.67
CA VAL A 59 -34.84 -20.28 -5.12
C VAL A 59 -35.66 -21.16 -6.06
N SER A 60 -36.25 -22.23 -5.53
CA SER A 60 -37.18 -23.14 -6.21
C SER A 60 -38.63 -22.83 -5.85
#